data_AF-K4A2E1-F1
#
_entry.id   AF-K4A2E1-F1
#
_cell.length_a   1.000
_cell.length_b   1.000
_cell.length_c   1.000
_cell.angle_alpha   90.00
_cell.angle_beta   90.00
_cell.angle_gamma   90.00
#
_symmetry.space_group_name_H-M   'P 1'
#
loop_
_entity.id
_entity.type
_entity.pdbx_description
1 polymer ?
#
loop_
_entity_poly.entity_id
_entity_poly.type
_entity_poly.pdbx_seq_one_letter_code
_entity_poly.pdbx_strand_id
1 'polypeptide(L)'
;KRIDEESPEPESSEEVITEENAKVATPTRDVPPSDGSSAYGIGLDSNIDFDDVTSFSNVNLHPTLVVGVIMETVSIAEGIRACKVQASSREDFLVWKKTLESFELLGMNVAFLLKRVNAPLDLATQSRESWEWQEKHKKLNLERACAGKKMKVLELNLSNVKDVLQKVDAEMEELESSLKKSDVALQELASAPW
;
A
#
# COMPACT_ATOMS: atom_id res chain seq x y z
N LYS A 1 31.37 -10.42 -39.64
CA LYS A 1 31.31 -9.04 -39.07
C LYS A 1 30.01 -9.00 -38.27
N ARG A 2 29.90 -9.47 -37.01
CA ARG A 2 30.67 -9.20 -35.78
C ARG A 2 31.08 -7.74 -35.67
N ILE A 3 30.41 -7.01 -34.79
CA ILE A 3 31.00 -6.31 -33.65
C ILE A 3 29.94 -6.32 -32.53
N ASP A 4 30.37 -6.85 -31.40
CA ASP A 4 29.77 -6.84 -30.06
C ASP A 4 30.12 -5.51 -29.37
N GLU A 5 29.31 -5.05 -28.41
CA GLU A 5 29.68 -4.15 -27.28
C GLU A 5 28.40 -3.95 -26.43
N GLU A 6 28.18 -4.68 -25.34
CA GLU A 6 28.84 -4.68 -24.02
C GLU A 6 28.35 -3.53 -23.11
N SER A 7 27.78 -3.96 -21.97
CA SER A 7 27.28 -3.19 -20.83
C SER A 7 28.46 -2.52 -20.06
N PRO A 8 28.21 -1.64 -19.07
CA PRO A 8 28.08 -2.19 -17.72
C PRO A 8 27.11 -1.43 -16.78
N GLU A 9 26.60 -2.17 -15.81
CA GLU A 9 26.07 -1.64 -14.55
C GLU A 9 27.18 -1.05 -13.68
N PRO A 10 26.84 -0.21 -12.70
CA PRO A 10 27.63 -0.12 -11.48
C PRO A 10 26.85 -0.59 -10.23
N GLU A 11 27.56 -1.42 -9.48
CA GLU A 11 27.22 -1.98 -8.18
C GLU A 11 27.09 -0.95 -7.05
N SER A 12 26.39 -1.39 -6.00
CA SER A 12 26.80 -1.39 -4.58
C SER A 12 27.48 -0.16 -3.97
N SER A 13 26.87 0.38 -2.92
CA SER A 13 27.59 0.78 -1.70
C SER A 13 26.65 0.76 -0.50
N GLU A 14 26.93 -0.16 0.41
CA GLU A 14 26.46 -0.22 1.79
C GLU A 14 27.16 0.90 2.60
N GLU A 15 26.43 1.65 3.42
CA GLU A 15 27.02 2.43 4.52
C GLU A 15 26.43 1.97 5.85
N VAL A 16 27.23 1.18 6.54
CA VAL A 16 27.15 0.84 7.96
C VAL A 16 27.66 2.05 8.74
N ILE A 17 26.84 2.63 9.61
CA ILE A 17 27.30 3.59 10.61
C ILE A 17 27.43 2.84 11.95
N THR A 18 28.68 2.68 12.39
CA THR A 18 29.09 2.08 13.65
C THR A 18 28.86 3.02 14.84
N GLU A 19 28.46 2.43 15.98
CA GLU A 19 28.51 3.04 17.32
C GLU A 19 29.93 3.49 17.70
N GLU A 20 30.06 4.66 18.32
CA GLU A 20 31.17 4.92 19.24
C GLU A 20 30.72 5.79 20.42
N ASN A 21 31.19 5.37 21.59
CA ASN A 21 30.81 5.73 22.95
C ASN A 21 31.51 7.00 23.47
N ALA A 22 30.83 7.80 24.30
CA ALA A 22 31.39 8.51 25.48
C ALA A 22 30.34 9.48 26.05
N LYS A 23 30.22 9.78 27.34
CA LYS A 23 30.74 9.25 28.60
C LYS A 23 29.97 10.04 29.66
N VAL A 24 29.30 9.33 30.57
CA VAL A 24 28.61 9.91 31.72
C VAL A 24 29.60 10.71 32.57
N ALA A 25 29.27 11.96 32.88
CA ALA A 25 29.95 12.76 33.89
C ALA A 25 28.93 13.58 34.68
N THR A 26 28.55 13.06 35.84
CA THR A 26 27.92 13.82 36.93
C THR A 26 28.96 14.67 37.65
N PRO A 27 28.62 15.91 38.05
CA PRO A 27 29.23 16.48 39.23
C PRO A 27 28.17 16.85 40.28
N THR A 28 28.24 16.13 41.40
CA THR A 28 27.64 16.44 42.70
C THR A 28 28.07 17.83 43.16
N ARG A 29 27.11 18.71 43.51
CA ARG A 29 27.37 19.90 44.34
C ARG A 29 26.16 20.24 45.22
N ASP A 30 26.28 19.83 46.48
CA ASP A 30 25.98 20.54 47.73
C ASP A 30 24.60 21.22 47.90
N VAL A 31 23.79 20.64 48.78
CA VAL A 31 22.57 21.22 49.36
C VAL A 31 22.95 22.22 50.47
N PRO A 32 22.61 23.51 50.37
CA PRO A 32 22.57 24.40 51.52
C PRO A 32 21.21 24.28 52.24
N PRO A 33 21.15 24.62 53.55
CA PRO A 33 20.00 24.33 54.38
C PRO A 33 18.81 25.24 54.05
N SER A 34 17.63 24.64 54.24
CA SER A 34 16.33 25.30 54.21
C SER A 34 16.20 26.24 55.40
N ASP A 35 16.45 27.54 55.17
CA ASP A 35 15.97 28.59 56.06
C ASP A 35 14.66 29.14 55.51
N GLY A 36 13.61 28.89 56.29
CA GLY A 36 12.27 29.34 55.99
C GLY A 36 12.09 30.85 56.13
N SER A 37 10.99 31.29 55.53
CA SER A 37 10.27 32.53 55.83
C SER A 37 10.93 33.84 55.43
N SER A 38 10.50 34.37 54.28
CA SER A 38 9.93 35.73 54.26
C SER A 38 9.07 35.94 53.01
N ALA A 39 7.83 36.30 53.29
CA ALA A 39 6.74 36.69 52.41
C ALA A 39 7.14 37.53 51.19
N TYR A 40 6.81 37.04 49.99
CA TYR A 40 6.15 37.82 48.95
C TYR A 40 5.20 36.86 48.23
N GLY A 41 3.90 37.02 48.47
CA GLY A 41 2.88 36.21 47.82
C GLY A 41 2.93 36.43 46.31
N ILE A 42 3.02 35.35 45.54
CA ILE A 42 2.53 35.36 44.17
C ILE A 42 1.02 35.42 44.32
N GLY A 43 0.48 36.63 44.41
CA GLY A 43 -0.92 36.89 44.12
C GLY A 43 -1.13 36.46 42.68
N LEU A 44 -1.63 35.24 42.49
CA LEU A 44 -2.34 34.88 41.28
C LEU A 44 -3.61 35.73 41.31
N ASP A 45 -3.48 36.99 40.87
CA ASP A 45 -4.62 37.84 40.62
C ASP A 45 -5.41 37.12 39.54
N SER A 46 -6.54 36.55 39.93
CA SER A 46 -7.39 35.68 39.12
C SER A 46 -8.18 36.46 38.07
N ASN A 47 -7.49 37.38 37.38
CA ASN A 47 -7.95 38.11 36.22
C ASN A 47 -6.94 37.91 35.08
N ILE A 48 -6.69 36.66 34.71
CA ILE A 48 -6.36 36.41 33.30
C ILE A 48 -7.68 36.59 32.57
N ASP A 49 -7.86 37.80 32.03
CA ASP A 49 -8.97 38.12 31.15
C ASP A 49 -8.82 37.31 29.86
N PHE A 50 -9.50 36.16 29.81
CA PHE A 50 -9.52 35.30 28.63
C PHE A 50 -10.48 35.85 27.55
N ASP A 51 -11.19 36.96 27.81
CA ASP A 51 -12.02 37.61 26.79
C ASP A 51 -11.19 38.35 25.72
N ASP A 52 -9.88 38.56 25.96
CA ASP A 52 -8.94 39.05 24.95
C ASP A 52 -8.54 37.97 23.92
N VAL A 53 -9.07 36.75 24.00
CA VAL A 53 -8.95 35.79 22.89
C VAL A 53 -9.87 36.16 21.71
N THR A 54 -10.86 37.03 21.94
CA THR A 54 -11.66 37.63 20.85
C THR A 54 -10.90 38.73 20.10
N SER A 55 -9.74 39.17 20.57
CA SER A 55 -8.89 40.15 19.89
C SER A 55 -8.10 39.57 18.70
N PHE A 56 -8.20 38.26 18.43
CA PHE A 56 -7.80 37.72 17.12
C PHE A 56 -8.76 38.12 15.99
N SER A 57 -9.95 38.63 16.31
CA SER A 57 -10.95 39.03 15.29
C SER A 57 -10.55 40.28 14.51
N ASN A 58 -9.57 41.05 15.00
CA ASN A 58 -9.03 42.21 14.30
C ASN A 58 -7.57 41.96 13.93
N VAL A 59 -7.35 40.99 13.04
CA VAL A 59 -6.12 40.99 12.24
C VAL A 59 -6.14 42.31 11.46
N ASN A 60 -5.38 43.30 11.93
CA ASN A 60 -5.27 44.60 11.27
C ASN A 60 -4.43 44.41 10.00
N LEU A 61 -5.05 43.84 8.97
CA LEU A 61 -4.41 43.52 7.70
C LEU A 61 -4.15 44.81 6.94
N HIS A 62 -2.91 44.95 6.46
CA HIS A 62 -2.56 46.06 5.61
C HIS A 62 -3.47 46.05 4.35
N PRO A 63 -4.05 47.19 3.92
CA PRO A 63 -5.00 47.21 2.80
C PRO A 63 -4.47 46.56 1.50
N THR A 64 -3.17 46.69 1.23
CA THR A 64 -2.53 46.01 0.09
C THR A 64 -2.58 44.49 0.20
N LEU A 65 -2.44 43.93 1.40
CA LEU A 65 -2.53 42.50 1.63
C LEU A 65 -3.96 42.02 1.42
N VAL A 66 -4.96 42.75 1.94
CA VAL A 66 -6.38 42.44 1.75
C VAL A 66 -6.72 42.39 0.25
N VAL A 67 -6.28 43.40 -0.52
CA VAL A 67 -6.49 43.43 -1.97
C VAL A 67 -5.82 42.23 -2.66
N GLY A 68 -4.58 41.91 -2.28
CA GLY A 68 -3.86 40.77 -2.84
C GLY A 68 -4.56 39.44 -2.57
N VAL A 69 -5.01 39.21 -1.34
CA VAL A 69 -5.72 38.00 -0.93
C VAL A 69 -7.07 37.85 -1.66
N ILE A 70 -7.81 38.95 -1.84
CA ILE A 70 -9.07 38.93 -2.61
C ILE A 70 -8.78 38.61 -4.08
N MET A 71 -7.79 39.25 -4.69
CA MET A 71 -7.43 39.02 -6.08
C MET A 71 -6.97 37.58 -6.33
N GLU A 72 -6.16 37.03 -5.43
CA GLU A 72 -5.72 35.64 -5.51
C GLU A 72 -6.90 34.65 -5.33
N THR A 73 -7.81 34.93 -4.38
CA THR A 73 -9.01 34.10 -4.19
C THR A 73 -9.90 34.09 -5.44
N VAL A 74 -10.07 35.26 -6.10
CA VAL A 74 -10.79 35.36 -7.37
C VAL A 74 -10.06 34.56 -8.45
N SER A 75 -8.75 34.75 -8.61
CA SER A 75 -7.91 34.02 -9.58
C SER A 75 -8.06 32.50 -9.42
N ILE A 76 -7.98 31.99 -8.19
CA ILE A 76 -8.17 30.56 -7.88
C ILE A 76 -9.58 30.12 -8.24
N ALA A 77 -10.61 30.88 -7.89
CA ALA A 77 -12.00 30.54 -8.23
C ALA A 77 -12.22 30.50 -9.75
N GLU A 78 -11.59 31.41 -10.50
CA GLU A 78 -11.59 31.38 -11.96
C GLU A 78 -10.82 30.19 -12.52
N GLY A 79 -9.66 29.88 -11.97
CA GLY A 79 -8.86 28.70 -12.29
C GLY A 79 -9.67 27.42 -12.14
N ILE A 80 -10.27 27.19 -10.96
CA ILE A 80 -11.13 26.04 -10.67
C ILE A 80 -12.33 25.96 -11.63
N ARG A 81 -12.92 27.11 -12.00
CA ARG A 81 -14.06 27.18 -12.94
C ARG A 81 -13.64 26.87 -14.38
N ALA A 82 -12.45 27.30 -14.80
CA ALA A 82 -11.90 27.05 -16.13
C ALA A 82 -11.33 25.62 -16.27
N CYS A 83 -10.99 24.98 -15.15
CA CYS A 83 -10.52 23.60 -15.12
C CYS A 83 -11.57 22.64 -15.69
N LYS A 84 -11.23 22.02 -16.82
CA LYS A 84 -11.83 20.74 -17.20
C LYS A 84 -11.03 19.63 -16.52
N VAL A 85 -11.73 18.58 -16.06
CA VAL A 85 -11.18 17.43 -15.30
C VAL A 85 -9.96 16.77 -15.96
N GLN A 86 -9.70 17.00 -17.25
CA GLN A 86 -8.58 16.43 -17.99
C GLN A 86 -7.47 17.43 -18.40
N ALA A 87 -7.58 18.72 -18.09
CA ALA A 87 -6.71 19.76 -18.66
C ALA A 87 -5.80 20.49 -17.65
N SER A 88 -6.11 20.47 -16.36
CA SER A 88 -5.30 21.18 -15.34
C SER A 88 -4.36 20.22 -14.63
N SER A 89 -3.17 20.70 -14.27
CA SER A 89 -2.19 19.87 -13.56
C SER A 89 -2.66 19.59 -12.13
N ARG A 90 -2.32 18.40 -11.60
CA ARG A 90 -2.61 18.04 -10.21
C ARG A 90 -1.89 18.97 -9.24
N GLU A 91 -0.73 19.46 -9.66
CA GLU A 91 0.15 20.39 -8.96
C GLU A 91 -0.56 21.73 -8.73
N ASP A 92 -1.29 22.26 -9.72
CA ASP A 92 -2.07 23.51 -9.57
C ASP A 92 -3.13 23.38 -8.48
N PHE A 93 -3.87 22.27 -8.46
CA PHE A 93 -4.88 22.02 -7.41
C PHE A 93 -4.25 21.92 -6.01
N LEU A 94 -3.05 21.37 -5.88
CA LEU A 94 -2.33 21.31 -4.60
C LEU A 94 -1.85 22.69 -4.14
N VAL A 95 -1.33 23.49 -5.08
CA VAL A 95 -0.93 24.88 -4.79
C VAL A 95 -2.14 25.69 -4.33
N TRP A 96 -3.25 25.65 -5.08
CA TRP A 96 -4.48 26.35 -4.73
C TRP A 96 -5.04 25.89 -3.38
N LYS A 97 -5.02 24.59 -3.09
CA LYS A 97 -5.43 24.06 -1.78
C LYS A 97 -4.63 24.69 -0.65
N LYS A 98 -3.30 24.68 -0.76
CA LYS A 98 -2.42 25.23 0.28
C LYS A 98 -2.62 26.75 0.45
N THR A 99 -2.81 27.47 -0.65
CA THR A 99 -3.13 28.91 -0.60
C THR A 99 -4.46 29.16 0.09
N LEU A 100 -5.51 28.40 -0.23
CA LEU A 100 -6.82 28.53 0.42
C LEU A 100 -6.77 28.15 1.91
N GLU A 101 -6.05 27.10 2.30
CA GLU A 101 -5.82 26.76 3.72
C GLU A 101 -5.14 27.92 4.46
N SER A 102 -4.18 28.60 3.83
CA SER A 102 -3.55 29.79 4.41
C SER A 102 -4.49 30.98 4.55
N PHE A 103 -5.44 31.14 3.62
CA PHE A 103 -6.46 32.19 3.69
C PHE A 103 -7.51 31.89 4.77
N GLU A 104 -7.84 30.61 4.98
CA GLU A 104 -8.69 30.18 6.09
C GLU A 104 -8.04 30.51 7.44
N LEU A 105 -6.72 30.30 7.58
CA LEU A 105 -5.96 30.72 8.77
C LEU A 105 -5.97 32.24 8.98
N LEU A 106 -6.13 33.02 7.91
CA LEU A 106 -6.29 34.48 7.97
C LEU A 106 -7.71 34.92 8.37
N GLY A 107 -8.62 33.97 8.59
CA GLY A 107 -10.02 34.21 8.95
C GLY A 107 -10.97 34.32 7.75
N MET A 108 -10.54 33.97 6.53
CA MET A 108 -11.44 33.96 5.38
C MET A 108 -12.31 32.71 5.34
N ASN A 109 -13.58 32.88 4.99
CA ASN A 109 -14.46 31.76 4.70
C ASN A 109 -14.24 31.25 3.26
N VAL A 110 -13.35 30.27 3.11
CA VAL A 110 -13.00 29.65 1.82
C VAL A 110 -13.32 28.15 1.75
N ALA A 111 -14.03 27.61 2.73
CA ALA A 111 -14.38 26.19 2.81
C ALA A 111 -15.07 25.64 1.54
N PHE A 112 -15.86 26.47 0.86
CA PHE A 112 -16.52 26.10 -0.40
C PHE A 112 -15.53 25.92 -1.55
N LEU A 113 -14.48 26.75 -1.64
CA LEU A 113 -13.42 26.61 -2.63
C LEU A 113 -12.54 25.40 -2.32
N LEU A 114 -12.21 25.19 -1.04
CA LEU A 114 -11.50 23.99 -0.58
C LEU A 114 -12.25 22.71 -0.94
N LYS A 115 -13.58 22.67 -0.75
CA LYS A 115 -14.37 21.51 -1.18
C LYS A 115 -14.29 21.27 -2.69
N ARG A 116 -14.33 22.35 -3.49
CA ARG A 116 -14.24 22.25 -4.96
C ARG A 116 -12.85 21.86 -5.45
N VAL A 117 -11.78 22.30 -4.79
CA VAL A 117 -10.40 21.97 -5.18
C VAL A 117 -10.04 20.52 -4.82
N ASN A 118 -10.61 19.97 -3.74
CA ASN A 118 -10.38 18.58 -3.33
C ASN A 118 -11.17 17.57 -4.17
N ALA A 119 -12.37 17.90 -4.66
CA ALA A 119 -13.19 16.94 -5.40
C ALA A 119 -12.48 16.33 -6.65
N PRO A 120 -11.77 17.09 -7.51
CA PRO A 120 -10.96 16.52 -8.58
C PRO A 120 -9.79 15.65 -8.09
N LEU A 121 -9.16 16.02 -6.96
CA LEU A 121 -8.05 15.25 -6.38
C LEU A 121 -8.53 13.88 -5.88
N ASP A 122 -9.70 13.83 -5.24
CA ASP A 122 -10.33 12.60 -4.74
C ASP A 122 -10.82 11.70 -5.89
N LEU A 123 -11.30 12.28 -6.99
CA LEU A 123 -11.67 11.52 -8.18
C LEU A 123 -10.45 10.89 -8.86
N ALA A 124 -9.31 11.59 -8.88
CA ALA A 124 -8.08 11.08 -9.46
C ALA A 124 -7.53 9.87 -8.68
N THR A 125 -7.62 9.87 -7.34
CA THR A 125 -7.23 8.73 -6.51
C THR A 125 -8.15 7.54 -6.73
N GLN A 126 -9.48 7.76 -6.70
CA GLN A 126 -10.46 6.71 -6.97
C GLN A 126 -10.32 6.11 -8.38
N SER A 127 -10.03 6.94 -9.39
CA SER A 127 -9.80 6.46 -10.76
C SER A 127 -8.55 5.58 -10.86
N ARG A 128 -7.47 5.92 -10.15
CA ARG A 128 -6.25 5.12 -10.14
C ARG A 128 -6.47 3.77 -9.45
N GLU A 129 -7.12 3.79 -8.30
CA GLU A 129 -7.50 2.57 -7.57
C GLU A 129 -8.42 1.68 -8.40
N SER A 130 -9.38 2.28 -9.11
CA SER A 130 -10.28 1.56 -10.02
C SER A 130 -9.52 0.86 -11.15
N TRP A 131 -8.53 1.54 -11.76
CA TRP A 131 -7.67 0.96 -12.79
C TRP A 131 -6.81 -0.19 -12.25
N GLU A 132 -6.17 0.00 -11.09
CA GLU A 132 -5.36 -1.03 -10.43
C GLU A 132 -6.19 -2.28 -10.13
N TRP A 133 -7.44 -2.11 -9.68
CA TRP A 133 -8.36 -3.21 -9.42
C TRP A 133 -8.76 -3.93 -10.71
N GLN A 134 -8.97 -3.18 -11.80
CA GLN A 134 -9.32 -3.72 -13.11
C GLN A 134 -8.20 -4.61 -13.66
N GLU A 135 -6.95 -4.17 -13.54
CA GLU A 135 -5.79 -4.93 -13.99
C GLU A 135 -5.53 -6.16 -13.13
N LYS A 136 -5.67 -6.02 -11.80
CA LYS A 136 -5.61 -7.15 -10.86
C LYS A 136 -6.69 -8.20 -11.18
N HIS A 137 -7.91 -7.77 -11.48
CA HIS A 137 -9.00 -8.66 -11.86
C HIS A 137 -8.69 -9.42 -13.17
N LYS A 138 -8.14 -8.75 -14.19
CA LYS A 138 -7.70 -9.43 -15.43
C LYS A 138 -6.64 -10.50 -15.15
N LYS A 139 -5.62 -10.16 -14.34
CA LYS A 139 -4.54 -11.09 -13.96
C LYS A 139 -5.09 -12.33 -13.27
N LEU A 140 -5.97 -12.16 -12.27
CA LEU A 140 -6.60 -13.27 -11.56
C LEU A 140 -7.46 -14.14 -12.48
N ASN A 141 -8.18 -13.54 -13.42
CA ASN A 141 -9.00 -14.30 -14.36
C ASN A 141 -8.14 -15.13 -15.33
N LEU A 142 -7.00 -14.59 -15.78
CA LEU A 142 -6.03 -15.32 -16.60
C LEU A 142 -5.40 -16.50 -15.84
N GLU A 143 -5.02 -16.28 -14.58
CA GLU A 143 -4.49 -17.31 -13.71
C GLU A 143 -5.51 -18.43 -13.47
N ARG A 144 -6.77 -18.07 -13.20
CA ARG A 144 -7.89 -19.01 -13.09
C ARG A 144 -8.06 -19.85 -14.37
N ALA A 145 -7.98 -19.22 -15.55
CA ALA A 145 -8.08 -19.93 -16.82
C ALA A 145 -6.90 -20.90 -17.04
N CYS A 146 -5.69 -20.50 -16.65
CA CYS A 146 -4.51 -21.36 -16.70
C CYS A 146 -4.63 -22.56 -15.77
N ALA A 147 -5.03 -22.33 -14.51
CA ALA A 147 -5.29 -23.39 -13.53
C ALA A 147 -6.37 -24.36 -14.04
N GLY A 148 -7.45 -23.83 -14.63
CA GLY A 148 -8.51 -24.66 -15.23
C GLY A 148 -8.01 -25.55 -16.37
N LYS A 149 -7.10 -25.06 -17.23
CA LYS A 149 -6.46 -25.89 -18.26
C LYS A 149 -5.60 -26.99 -17.66
N LYS A 150 -4.78 -26.67 -16.65
CA LYS A 150 -3.95 -27.65 -15.94
C LYS A 150 -4.78 -28.73 -15.25
N MET A 151 -5.90 -28.36 -14.64
CA MET A 151 -6.84 -29.29 -14.02
C MET A 151 -7.37 -30.30 -15.02
N LYS A 152 -7.83 -29.86 -16.20
CA LYS A 152 -8.31 -30.76 -17.26
C LYS A 152 -7.22 -31.74 -17.75
N VAL A 153 -5.97 -31.28 -17.84
CA VAL A 153 -4.84 -32.15 -18.20
C VAL A 153 -4.60 -33.21 -17.12
N LEU A 154 -4.64 -32.82 -15.85
CA LEU A 154 -4.49 -33.77 -14.74
C LEU A 154 -5.64 -34.79 -14.68
N GLU A 155 -6.88 -34.35 -14.89
CA GLU A 155 -8.04 -35.24 -14.98
C GLU A 155 -7.88 -36.28 -16.10
N LEU A 156 -7.45 -35.85 -17.29
CA LEU A 156 -7.19 -36.75 -18.41
C LEU A 156 -6.10 -37.78 -18.09
N ASN A 157 -5.00 -37.35 -17.47
CA ASN A 157 -3.92 -38.25 -17.07
C ASN A 157 -4.39 -39.27 -16.02
N LEU A 158 -5.23 -38.85 -15.07
CA LEU A 158 -5.81 -39.73 -14.06
C LEU A 158 -6.71 -40.80 -14.70
N SER A 159 -7.54 -40.42 -15.67
CA SER A 159 -8.33 -41.37 -16.46
C SER A 159 -7.44 -42.38 -17.19
N ASN A 160 -6.38 -41.94 -17.85
CA ASN A 160 -5.46 -42.83 -18.55
C ASN A 160 -4.77 -43.83 -17.59
N VAL A 161 -4.30 -43.36 -16.43
CA VAL A 161 -3.70 -44.23 -15.41
C VAL A 161 -4.71 -45.26 -14.89
N LYS A 162 -5.97 -44.86 -14.70
CA LYS A 162 -7.04 -45.77 -14.30
C LYS A 162 -7.28 -46.86 -15.35
N ASP A 163 -7.29 -46.51 -16.63
CA ASP A 163 -7.48 -47.47 -17.72
C ASP A 163 -6.31 -48.47 -17.79
N VAL A 164 -5.07 -48.01 -17.59
CA VAL A 164 -3.89 -48.88 -17.50
C VAL A 164 -3.99 -49.83 -16.31
N LEU A 165 -4.43 -49.35 -15.14
CA LEU A 165 -4.61 -50.19 -13.96
C LEU A 165 -5.64 -51.30 -14.23
N GLN A 166 -6.78 -50.96 -14.82
CA GLN A 166 -7.80 -51.95 -15.18
C GLN A 166 -7.29 -53.01 -16.16
N LYS A 167 -6.43 -52.61 -17.10
CA LYS A 167 -5.79 -53.53 -18.05
C LYS A 167 -4.83 -54.49 -17.34
N VAL A 168 -3.99 -53.97 -16.45
CA VAL A 168 -3.04 -54.79 -15.67
C VAL A 168 -3.78 -55.75 -14.76
N ASP A 169 -4.84 -55.32 -14.09
CA ASP A 169 -5.67 -56.19 -13.25
C ASP A 169 -6.28 -57.33 -14.08
N ALA A 170 -6.78 -57.05 -15.29
CA ALA A 170 -7.31 -58.07 -16.18
C ALA A 170 -6.23 -59.07 -16.65
N GLU A 171 -5.04 -58.59 -17.01
CA GLU A 171 -3.90 -59.44 -17.39
C GLU A 171 -3.44 -60.31 -16.22
N MET A 172 -3.48 -59.79 -14.98
CA MET A 172 -3.14 -60.55 -13.77
C MET A 172 -4.12 -61.71 -13.54
N GLU A 173 -5.43 -61.45 -13.63
CA GLU A 173 -6.46 -62.48 -13.48
C GLU A 173 -6.39 -63.56 -14.58
N GLU A 174 -6.05 -63.16 -15.81
CA GLU A 174 -5.80 -64.10 -16.92
C GLU A 174 -4.58 -64.99 -16.64
N LEU A 175 -3.47 -64.39 -16.19
CA LEU A 175 -2.24 -65.11 -15.86
C LEU A 175 -2.48 -66.09 -14.71
N GLU A 176 -3.17 -65.68 -13.65
CA GLU A 176 -3.55 -66.57 -12.55
C GLU A 176 -4.41 -67.75 -13.02
N SER A 177 -5.37 -67.49 -13.90
CA SER A 177 -6.24 -68.52 -14.46
C SER A 177 -5.44 -69.51 -15.31
N SER A 178 -4.46 -69.03 -16.07
CA SER A 178 -3.55 -69.88 -16.87
C SER A 178 -2.65 -70.76 -15.99
N LEU A 179 -2.12 -70.20 -14.89
CA LEU A 179 -1.28 -70.91 -13.94
C LEU A 179 -2.05 -72.06 -13.27
N LYS A 180 -3.26 -71.77 -12.76
CA LYS A 180 -4.16 -72.78 -12.16
C LYS A 180 -4.46 -73.93 -13.12
N LYS A 181 -4.70 -73.65 -14.40
CA LYS A 181 -4.91 -74.68 -15.44
C LYS A 181 -3.66 -75.53 -15.68
N SER A 182 -2.49 -74.90 -15.75
CA SER A 182 -1.23 -75.62 -15.97
C SER A 182 -0.85 -76.52 -14.79
N ASP A 183 -1.12 -76.08 -13.56
CA ASP A 183 -0.88 -76.84 -12.33
C ASP A 183 -1.74 -78.12 -12.28
N VAL A 184 -3.03 -77.99 -12.61
CA VAL A 184 -3.95 -79.13 -12.75
C VAL A 184 -3.45 -80.13 -13.80
N ALA A 185 -3.03 -79.64 -14.98
CA ALA A 185 -2.54 -80.51 -16.05
C ALA A 185 -1.26 -81.26 -15.65
N LEU A 186 -0.35 -80.61 -14.92
CA LEU A 186 0.86 -81.26 -14.39
C LEU A 186 0.51 -82.32 -13.34
N GLN A 187 -0.45 -82.05 -12.46
CA GLN A 187 -0.90 -83.01 -11.45
C GLN A 187 -1.56 -84.25 -12.06
N GLU A 188 -2.35 -84.07 -13.12
CA GLU A 188 -2.91 -85.20 -13.89
C GLU A 188 -1.81 -86.05 -14.52
N LEU A 189 -0.82 -85.41 -15.15
CA LEU A 189 0.30 -86.09 -15.80
C LEU A 189 1.14 -86.90 -14.79
N ALA A 190 1.40 -86.32 -13.61
CA ALA A 190 2.14 -86.98 -12.53
C ALA A 190 1.37 -88.15 -11.89
N SER A 191 0.04 -88.15 -11.99
CA SER A 191 -0.83 -89.20 -11.42
C SER A 191 -1.14 -90.33 -12.41
N ALA A 192 -0.68 -90.22 -13.67
CA ALA A 192 -0.92 -91.22 -14.69
C ALA A 192 -0.07 -92.50 -14.44
N PRO A 193 -0.55 -93.70 -14.87
CA PRO A 193 0.22 -94.93 -14.76
C PRO A 193 1.47 -94.90 -15.66
N TRP A 194 2.56 -95.51 -15.18
CA TRP A 194 3.83 -95.65 -15.90
C TRP A 194 3.75 -96.64 -17.06
#